data_AF-A0A5Y6PD43-F1
#
_entry.id   AF-A0A5Y6PD43-F1
#
_cell.length_a   1.000
_cell.length_b   1.000
_cell.length_c   1.000
_cell.angle_alpha   90.00
_cell.angle_beta   90.00
_cell.angle_gamma   90.00
#
_symmetry.space_group_name_H-M   'P 1'
#
loop_
_entity.id
_entity.type
_entity.pdbx_description
1 polymer ?
#
loop_
_entity_poly.entity_id
_entity_poly.type
_entity_poly.pdbx_seq_one_letter_code
_entity_poly.pdbx_strand_id
1 'polypeptide(L)'
;MKTFNTDDYIAIVKIIPFSERRALFCDFAKQNEIKIEKINWKNYINKEDLKKVYAIYKNKPHERNFFHEKKLIVKAFEDVEKFLRSENEIKRF
;
A
#
# COMPACT_ATOMS: atom_id res chain seq x y z
N MET A 1 -22.35 -3.01 16.33
CA MET A 1 -21.58 -2.75 15.09
C MET A 1 -20.22 -2.20 15.49
N LYS A 2 -19.10 -2.80 15.06
CA LYS A 2 -17.77 -2.20 15.28
C LYS A 2 -17.75 -0.87 14.53
N THR A 3 -17.62 0.24 15.26
CA THR A 3 -17.37 1.55 14.68
C THR A 3 -15.99 1.51 14.05
N PHE A 4 -15.95 1.38 12.72
CA PHE A 4 -14.71 1.55 11.97
C PHE A 4 -14.36 3.04 12.02
N ASN A 5 -13.36 3.40 12.85
CA ASN A 5 -12.77 4.72 12.75
C ASN A 5 -12.14 4.85 11.36
N THR A 6 -12.81 5.58 10.49
CA THR A 6 -12.39 5.81 9.10
C THR A 6 -11.10 6.62 8.99
N ASP A 7 -10.68 7.28 10.07
CA ASP A 7 -9.41 8.02 10.13
C ASP A 7 -8.17 7.12 10.09
N ASP A 8 -8.26 5.90 10.64
CA ASP A 8 -7.11 4.98 10.67
C ASP A 8 -6.97 4.17 9.37
N TYR A 9 -8.06 4.03 8.60
CA TYR A 9 -8.13 3.17 7.41
C TYR A 9 -8.19 3.98 6.12
N ILE A 10 -7.22 3.74 5.25
CA ILE A 10 -7.10 4.44 3.97
C ILE A 10 -7.52 3.49 2.85
N ALA A 11 -8.38 3.98 1.96
CA ALA A 11 -8.73 3.23 0.76
C ALA A 11 -7.51 3.12 -0.16
N ILE A 12 -7.11 1.89 -0.50
CA ILE A 12 -5.92 1.62 -1.32
C ILE A 12 -6.01 2.32 -2.69
N VAL A 13 -7.22 2.47 -3.25
CA VAL A 13 -7.46 3.21 -4.51
C VAL A 13 -7.06 4.69 -4.45
N LYS A 14 -7.05 5.32 -3.26
CA LYS A 14 -6.58 6.70 -3.09
C LYS A 14 -5.04 6.80 -3.11
N ILE A 15 -4.35 5.70 -2.78
CA ILE A 15 -2.89 5.63 -2.76
C ILE A 15 -2.39 5.15 -4.13
N ILE A 16 -2.94 4.05 -4.63
CA ILE A 16 -2.51 3.36 -5.85
C ILE A 16 -3.65 3.42 -6.88
N PRO A 17 -3.59 4.32 -7.88
CA PRO A 17 -4.71 4.58 -8.78
C PRO A 17 -4.92 3.52 -9.86
N PHE A 18 -3.90 2.72 -10.19
CA PHE A 18 -3.99 1.67 -11.23
C PHE A 18 -4.38 0.30 -10.65
N SER A 19 -5.33 -0.38 -11.28
CA SER A 19 -5.88 -1.67 -10.81
C SER A 19 -4.85 -2.79 -10.76
N GLU A 20 -4.00 -2.91 -11.78
CA GLU A 20 -2.96 -3.95 -11.86
C GLU A 20 -1.94 -3.80 -10.72
N ARG A 21 -1.53 -2.55 -10.44
CA ARG A 21 -0.63 -2.23 -9.31
C ARG A 21 -1.28 -2.53 -7.97
N ARG A 22 -2.57 -2.22 -7.82
CA ARG A 22 -3.33 -2.53 -6.60
C ARG A 22 -3.41 -4.01 -6.34
N ALA A 23 -3.67 -4.82 -7.36
CA ALA A 23 -3.72 -6.27 -7.24
C ALA A 23 -2.40 -6.80 -6.69
N LEU A 24 -1.28 -6.43 -7.34
CA LEU A 24 0.06 -6.83 -6.91
C LEU A 24 0.41 -6.34 -5.50
N PHE A 25 0.05 -5.10 -5.15
CA PHE A 25 0.24 -4.59 -3.79
C PHE A 25 -0.57 -5.40 -2.77
N CYS A 26 -1.84 -5.72 -3.08
CA CYS A 26 -2.69 -6.49 -2.17
C CYS A 26 -2.19 -7.92 -2.00
N ASP A 27 -1.74 -8.56 -3.07
CA ASP A 27 -1.14 -9.90 -3.00
C ASP A 27 0.16 -9.88 -2.21
N PHE A 28 1.01 -8.87 -2.41
CA PHE A 28 2.21 -8.68 -1.60
C PHE A 28 1.85 -8.50 -0.12
N ALA A 29 0.88 -7.65 0.23
CA ALA A 29 0.46 -7.47 1.62
C ALA A 29 -0.01 -8.79 2.25
N LYS A 30 -0.85 -9.56 1.55
CA LYS A 30 -1.32 -10.88 2.00
C LYS A 30 -0.17 -11.88 2.19
N GLN A 31 0.80 -11.90 1.26
CA GLN A 31 1.98 -12.76 1.36
C GLN A 31 2.86 -12.46 2.58
N ASN A 32 2.78 -11.26 3.13
CA ASN A 32 3.48 -10.87 4.35
C ASN A 32 2.52 -10.77 5.55
N GLU A 33 1.39 -11.49 5.50
CA GLU A 33 0.42 -11.62 6.58
C GLU A 33 -0.22 -10.29 7.04
N ILE A 34 -0.24 -9.28 6.16
CA ILE A 34 -0.85 -7.99 6.44
C ILE A 34 -2.30 -7.97 5.96
N LYS A 35 -3.19 -7.62 6.88
CA LYS A 35 -4.63 -7.64 6.66
C LYS A 35 -5.10 -6.46 5.81
N ILE A 36 -5.90 -6.77 4.79
CA ILE A 36 -6.60 -5.78 3.97
C ILE A 36 -8.10 -5.98 4.20
N GLU A 37 -8.77 -4.94 4.68
CA GLU A 37 -10.21 -4.95 4.88
C GLU A 37 -10.93 -4.64 3.57
N LYS A 38 -12.00 -5.37 3.26
CA LYS A 38 -12.85 -5.10 2.09
C LYS A 38 -14.17 -4.52 2.57
N ILE A 39 -14.39 -3.24 2.28
CA ILE A 39 -15.59 -2.49 2.66
C ILE A 39 -16.20 -1.91 1.37
N ASN A 40 -17.48 -2.16 1.11
CA ASN A 40 -18.18 -1.67 -0.08
C ASN A 40 -17.38 -1.87 -1.38
N TRP A 41 -16.87 -3.10 -1.59
CA TRP A 41 -16.09 -3.50 -2.77
C TRP A 41 -14.73 -2.83 -2.93
N LYS A 42 -14.32 -1.96 -2.00
CA LYS A 42 -13.02 -1.30 -2.00
C LYS A 42 -12.12 -1.92 -0.94
N ASN A 43 -10.82 -1.95 -1.23
CA ASN A 43 -9.80 -2.43 -0.31
C ASN A 43 -9.30 -1.27 0.56
N TYR A 44 -9.21 -1.52 1.86
CA TYR A 44 -8.74 -0.58 2.87
C TYR A 44 -7.59 -1.21 3.65
N ILE A 45 -6.64 -0.37 4.05
CA ILE A 45 -5.51 -0.75 4.87
C ILE A 45 -5.35 0.31 5.95
N ASN A 46 -5.06 -0.12 7.19
CA ASN A 46 -4.73 0.86 8.22
C ASN A 46 -3.35 1.48 7.96
N LYS A 47 -3.13 2.67 8.51
CA LYS A 47 -1.89 3.42 8.27
C LYS A 47 -0.64 2.73 8.80
N GLU A 48 -0.72 2.03 9.92
CA GLU A 48 0.41 1.31 10.51
C GLU A 48 0.84 0.13 9.63
N ASP A 49 -0.12 -0.65 9.16
CA ASP A 49 0.09 -1.77 8.27
C ASP A 49 0.58 -1.32 6.90
N LEU A 50 0.08 -0.20 6.36
CA LEU A 50 0.63 0.40 5.14
C LEU A 50 2.13 0.67 5.27
N LYS A 51 2.57 1.25 6.41
CA LYS A 51 3.99 1.49 6.69
C LYS A 51 4.77 0.19 6.85
N LYS A 52 4.21 -0.82 7.51
CA LYS A 52 4.84 -2.16 7.62
C LYS A 52 5.03 -2.80 6.25
N VAL A 53 4.01 -2.83 5.39
CA VAL A 53 4.11 -3.36 4.01
C VAL A 53 5.21 -2.63 3.25
N TYR A 54 5.25 -1.30 3.33
CA TYR A 54 6.28 -0.48 2.69
C TYR A 54 7.69 -0.79 3.21
N ALA A 55 7.85 -0.91 4.53
CA ALA A 55 9.14 -1.23 5.14
C ALA A 55 9.62 -2.64 4.73
N ILE A 56 8.74 -3.64 4.71
CA ILE A 56 9.07 -4.99 4.26
C ILE A 56 9.54 -4.97 2.80
N TYR A 57 8.83 -4.24 1.93
CA TYR A 57 9.24 -4.09 0.53
C TYR A 57 10.62 -3.46 0.38
N LYS A 58 10.92 -2.36 1.11
CA LYS A 58 12.20 -1.66 1.04
C LYS A 58 13.38 -2.48 1.57
N ASN A 59 13.13 -3.42 2.48
CA ASN A 59 14.16 -4.31 3.04
C ASN A 59 14.39 -5.58 2.20
N LYS A 60 13.55 -5.87 1.20
CA LYS A 60 13.78 -7.02 0.30
C LYS A 60 14.94 -6.72 -0.65
N PRO A 61 15.84 -7.70 -0.90
CA PRO A 61 16.86 -7.54 -1.93
C PRO A 61 16.18 -7.38 -3.29
N HIS A 62 16.37 -6.23 -3.92
CA HIS A 62 15.84 -5.96 -5.25
C HIS A 62 16.76 -6.56 -6.31
N GLU A 63 16.45 -7.79 -6.75
CA GLU A 63 17.12 -8.36 -7.91
C GLU A 63 16.78 -7.54 -9.17
N ARG A 64 17.82 -7.21 -9.96
CA ARG A 64 17.65 -6.61 -11.29
C ARG A 64 16.96 -7.62 -12.22
N ASN A 65 15.63 -7.56 -12.31
CA ASN A 65 14.85 -8.39 -13.24
C ASN A 65 13.94 -7.52 -14.12
N PHE A 66 13.96 -7.80 -15.43
CA PHE A 66 13.29 -7.03 -16.49
C PHE A 66 11.79 -7.38 -16.70
N PHE A 67 11.17 -8.14 -15.78
CA PHE A 67 9.79 -8.61 -15.95
C PHE A 67 8.74 -7.53 -15.67
N HIS A 68 7.65 -7.55 -16.44
CA HIS A 68 6.57 -6.55 -16.38
C HIS A 68 5.92 -6.44 -14.99
N GLU A 69 5.67 -7.56 -14.33
CA GLU A 69 5.07 -7.60 -12.98
C GLU A 69 5.98 -7.00 -11.91
N LYS A 70 7.30 -7.27 -11.98
CA LYS A 70 8.28 -6.61 -11.09
C LYS A 70 8.29 -5.08 -11.29
N LYS A 71 8.06 -4.59 -12.51
CA LYS A 71 7.93 -3.15 -12.77
C LYS A 71 6.65 -2.57 -12.18
N LEU A 72 5.54 -3.30 -12.24
CA LEU A 72 4.26 -2.85 -11.70
C LEU A 72 4.26 -2.78 -10.17
N ILE A 73 4.83 -3.78 -9.48
CA ILE A 73 4.95 -3.75 -8.01
C ILE A 73 5.86 -2.60 -7.56
N VAL A 74 6.97 -2.33 -8.26
CA VAL A 74 7.85 -1.17 -7.96
C VAL A 74 7.05 0.13 -8.03
N LYS A 75 6.32 0.34 -9.12
CA LYS A 75 5.47 1.52 -9.28
C LYS A 75 4.37 1.62 -8.23
N ALA A 76 3.80 0.49 -7.79
CA ALA A 76 2.83 0.46 -6.71
C ALA A 76 3.45 1.00 -5.40
N PHE A 77 4.70 0.64 -5.11
CA PHE A 77 5.41 1.12 -3.93
C PHE A 77 5.95 2.54 -4.06
N GLU A 78 6.23 3.03 -5.27
CA GLU A 78 6.47 4.47 -5.53
C GLU A 78 5.22 5.31 -5.23
N ASP A 79 4.04 4.85 -5.64
CA ASP A 79 2.76 5.50 -5.33
C ASP A 79 2.55 5.57 -3.79
N VAL A 80 2.88 4.49 -3.07
CA VAL A 80 2.84 4.44 -1.59
C VAL A 80 3.86 5.38 -0.95
N GLU A 81 5.11 5.42 -1.45
CA GLU A 81 6.14 6.33 -0.93
C GLU A 81 5.72 7.79 -1.08
N LYS A 82 5.17 8.16 -2.24
CA LYS A 82 4.67 9.52 -2.50
C LYS A 82 3.58 9.90 -1.50
N PHE A 83 2.62 9.01 -1.27
CA PHE A 83 1.56 9.23 -0.28
C PHE A 83 2.11 9.44 1.13
N LEU A 84 3.03 8.58 1.58
CA LEU A 84 3.64 8.68 2.91
C LEU A 84 4.49 9.94 3.09
N ARG A 85 5.14 10.43 2.02
CA ARG A 85 5.90 11.69 2.05
C ARG A 85 4.98 12.90 2.18
N SER A 86 3.92 12.98 1.39
CA SER A 86 2.97 14.11 1.46
C SER A 86 2.31 14.22 2.84
N GLU A 87 2.01 13.09 3.49
CA GLU A 87 1.50 13.06 4.87
C GLU A 87 2.51 13.59 5.91
N ASN A 88 3.81 13.33 5.72
CA ASN A 88 4.85 13.86 6.59
C ASN A 88 5.08 15.37 6.38
N GLU A 89 4.88 15.87 5.16
CA GLU A 89 4.96 17.30 4.87
C GLU A 89 3.79 18.05 5.51
N ILE A 90 2.56 17.55 5.43
CA ILE A 90 1.39 18.16 6.08
C ILE A 90 1.55 18.25 7.60
N LYS A 91 2.23 17.28 8.23
CA LYS A 91 2.50 17.28 9.67
C LYS A 91 3.58 18.28 10.13
N ARG A 92 4.36 18.84 9.21
CA ARG A 92 5.44 19.80 9.52
C ARG A 92 4.97 21.25 9.53
N PHE A 93 3.75 21.53 9.07
CA PHE A 93 3.10 22.84 9.11
C PHE A 93 2.06 22.87 10.23
#